data_AF-A0A955FPD8-F1
#
_entry.id   AF-A0A955FPD8-F1
#
_cell.length_a   1.000
_cell.length_b   1.000
_cell.length_c   1.000
_cell.angle_alpha   90.00
_cell.angle_beta   90.00
_cell.angle_gamma   90.00
#
_symmetry.space_group_name_H-M   'P 1'
#
loop_
_entity.id
_entity.type
_entity.pdbx_description
1 polymer ?
#
loop_
_entity_poly.entity_id
_entity_poly.type
_entity_poly.pdbx_seq_one_letter_code
_entity_poly.pdbx_strand_id
1 'polypeptide(L)'
;IDAIFTPVHRVRYKVENTRVGQITDLDKLIITIDTDGSISPRDAFEEAAAILVNQYTALAGQTTVEAEAPLGSAEVEDIQADDPAELMTPIEDLNLSARTTNALVNNDIHTLKDLFSLSDAELRDLKGFGAKALDEVKDKMAELEL
;
A
#
# COMPACT_ATOMS: atom_id res chain seq x y z
N ILE A 1 -27.83 -29.77 18.78
CA ILE A 1 -27.60 -28.65 17.85
C ILE A 1 -26.10 -28.44 17.87
N ASP A 2 -25.41 -28.79 16.80
CA ASP A 2 -23.98 -28.48 16.66
C ASP A 2 -23.83 -27.05 16.20
N ALA A 3 -22.90 -26.33 16.82
CA ALA A 3 -22.62 -24.95 16.48
C ALA A 3 -21.61 -24.91 15.33
N ILE A 4 -21.99 -24.23 14.24
CA ILE A 4 -21.11 -23.95 13.12
C ILE A 4 -20.56 -22.53 13.33
N PHE A 5 -19.27 -22.45 13.67
CA PHE A 5 -18.55 -21.19 13.86
C PHE A 5 -17.50 -21.01 12.75
N THR A 6 -17.88 -21.23 11.50
CA THR A 6 -16.97 -21.09 10.36
C THR A 6 -17.44 -19.96 9.47
N PRO A 7 -16.74 -18.80 9.49
CA PRO A 7 -17.11 -17.64 8.69
C PRO A 7 -16.67 -17.78 7.21
N VAL A 8 -15.86 -18.79 6.88
CA VAL A 8 -15.41 -19.07 5.51
C VAL A 8 -16.31 -20.13 4.87
N HIS A 9 -16.93 -19.80 3.74
CA HIS A 9 -17.82 -20.72 3.04
C HIS A 9 -17.09 -21.56 1.98
N ARG A 10 -16.16 -20.96 1.24
CA ARG A 10 -15.51 -21.63 0.11
C ARG A 10 -14.13 -21.06 -0.18
N VAL A 11 -13.18 -21.94 -0.48
CA VAL A 11 -11.83 -21.57 -0.93
C VAL A 11 -11.51 -22.31 -2.23
N ARG A 12 -10.92 -21.62 -3.20
CA ARG A 12 -10.43 -22.18 -4.46
C ARG A 12 -9.02 -21.66 -4.71
N TYR A 13 -8.17 -22.46 -5.33
CA TYR A 13 -6.85 -22.01 -5.77
C TYR A 13 -6.57 -22.44 -7.21
N LYS A 14 -5.74 -21.68 -7.91
CA LYS A 14 -5.23 -21.98 -9.24
C LYS A 14 -3.76 -21.58 -9.31
N VAL A 15 -2.94 -22.43 -9.91
CA VAL A 15 -1.52 -22.15 -10.17
C VAL A 15 -1.35 -21.96 -11.67
N GLU A 16 -0.67 -20.90 -12.06
CA GLU A 16 -0.39 -20.56 -13.46
C GLU A 16 1.09 -20.18 -13.60
N ASN A 17 1.72 -20.55 -14.71
CA ASN A 17 3.10 -20.13 -14.97
C ASN A 17 3.13 -18.60 -15.17
N THR A 18 4.09 -17.92 -14.54
CA THR A 18 4.25 -16.47 -14.65
C THR A 18 5.69 -16.07 -14.95
N ARG A 19 5.82 -14.95 -15.66
CA ARG A 19 7.11 -14.32 -15.95
C ARG A 19 7.21 -13.03 -15.17
N VAL A 20 8.22 -12.90 -14.31
CA VAL A 20 8.51 -11.67 -13.56
C VAL A 20 9.80 -11.07 -14.11
N GLY A 21 9.69 -9.99 -14.88
CA GLY A 21 10.82 -9.38 -15.58
C GLY A 21 11.48 -10.35 -16.59
N GLN A 22 12.74 -10.72 -16.33
CA GLN A 22 13.49 -11.67 -17.16
C GLN A 22 13.40 -13.12 -16.64
N ILE A 23 12.81 -13.35 -15.47
CA ILE A 23 12.70 -14.67 -14.82
C ILE A 23 11.41 -15.35 -15.32
N THR A 24 11.51 -16.61 -15.78
CA THR A 24 10.41 -17.34 -16.46
C THR A 24 10.02 -18.65 -15.78
N ASP A 25 10.67 -18.99 -14.67
CA ASP A 25 10.51 -20.22 -13.89
C ASP A 25 9.71 -19.99 -12.59
N LEU A 26 8.90 -18.94 -12.54
CA LEU A 26 8.03 -18.63 -11.39
C LEU A 26 6.60 -19.08 -11.65
N ASP A 27 5.92 -19.45 -10.57
CA ASP A 27 4.50 -19.79 -10.57
C ASP A 27 3.69 -18.70 -9.86
N LYS A 28 2.57 -18.29 -10.46
CA LYS A 28 1.57 -17.41 -9.85
C LYS A 28 0.48 -18.25 -9.20
N LEU A 29 0.28 -18.04 -7.90
CA LEU A 29 -0.81 -18.62 -7.13
C LEU A 29 -1.97 -17.63 -7.03
N ILE A 30 -3.16 -18.04 -7.48
CA ILE A 30 -4.40 -17.27 -7.37
C ILE A 30 -5.32 -18.01 -6.40
N ILE A 31 -5.66 -17.36 -5.28
CA ILE A 31 -6.58 -17.91 -4.27
C ILE A 31 -7.86 -17.08 -4.28
N THR A 32 -9.01 -17.73 -4.32
CA THR A 32 -10.33 -17.09 -4.21
C THR A 32 -11.04 -17.62 -2.97
N ILE A 33 -11.36 -16.71 -2.05
CA ILE A 33 -11.97 -17.01 -0.75
C ILE A 33 -13.33 -16.32 -0.70
N ASP A 34 -14.37 -17.08 -0.40
CA ASP A 34 -15.73 -16.61 -0.20
C ASP A 34 -16.06 -16.71 1.30
N THR A 35 -16.35 -15.58 1.96
CA THR A 35 -16.73 -15.50 3.39
C THR A 35 -18.19 -15.06 3.57
N ASP A 36 -18.72 -15.23 4.78
CA ASP A 36 -20.08 -14.83 5.18
C ASP A 36 -20.21 -13.33 5.51
N GLY A 37 -19.10 -12.59 5.47
CA GLY A 37 -19.00 -11.17 5.82
C GLY A 37 -18.62 -10.90 7.28
N SER A 38 -18.58 -11.91 8.15
CA SER A 38 -18.14 -11.76 9.55
C SER A 38 -16.63 -11.50 9.67
N ILE A 39 -15.86 -11.93 8.67
CA ILE A 39 -14.43 -11.66 8.50
C ILE A 39 -14.14 -11.35 7.03
N SER A 40 -13.21 -10.44 6.77
CA SER A 40 -12.79 -10.19 5.40
C SER A 40 -11.97 -11.39 4.86
N PRO A 41 -12.04 -11.68 3.55
CA PRO A 41 -11.22 -12.73 2.95
C PRO A 41 -9.71 -12.54 3.18
N ARG A 42 -9.26 -11.28 3.28
CA ARG A 42 -7.86 -10.92 3.53
C ARG A 42 -7.45 -11.29 4.95
N ASP A 43 -8.21 -10.83 5.95
CA ASP A 43 -7.93 -11.11 7.36
C ASP A 43 -7.95 -12.62 7.64
N ALA A 44 -8.94 -13.33 7.07
CA ALA A 44 -9.02 -14.79 7.18
C ALA A 44 -7.78 -15.50 6.60
N PHE A 45 -7.21 -14.97 5.51
CA PHE A 45 -6.00 -15.51 4.91
C PHE A 45 -4.75 -15.19 5.74
N GLU A 46 -4.66 -13.97 6.28
CA GLU A 46 -3.55 -13.55 7.15
C GLU A 46 -3.52 -14.38 8.44
N GLU A 47 -4.68 -14.60 9.08
CA GLU A 47 -4.80 -15.49 10.24
C GLU A 47 -4.38 -16.93 9.90
N ALA A 48 -4.83 -17.46 8.77
CA ALA A 48 -4.45 -18.79 8.32
C ALA A 48 -2.93 -18.92 8.07
N ALA A 49 -2.32 -17.90 7.48
CA ALA A 49 -0.88 -17.84 7.25
C ALA A 49 -0.10 -17.80 8.58
N ALA A 50 -0.55 -16.98 9.55
CA ALA A 50 0.05 -16.90 10.88
C ALA A 50 -0.02 -18.26 11.62
N ILE A 51 -1.16 -18.95 11.56
CA ILE A 51 -1.32 -20.30 12.11
C ILE A 51 -0.33 -21.27 11.46
N LEU A 52 -0.19 -21.22 10.14
CA LEU A 52 0.72 -22.09 9.39
C LEU A 52 2.19 -21.87 9.79
N VAL A 53 2.63 -20.61 9.86
CA VAL A 53 3.99 -20.25 10.30
C VAL A 53 4.23 -20.76 11.72
N ASN A 54 3.30 -20.52 12.64
CA ASN A 54 3.39 -21.02 14.01
C ASN A 54 3.53 -22.54 14.04
N GLN A 55 2.74 -23.27 13.25
CA GLN A 55 2.85 -24.73 13.17
C GLN A 55 4.23 -25.20 12.66
N TYR A 56 4.82 -24.49 11.70
CA TYR A 56 6.15 -24.80 11.19
C TYR A 56 7.27 -24.46 12.18
N THR A 57 7.08 -23.49 13.09
CA THR A 57 8.10 -23.17 14.12
C THR A 57 8.41 -24.38 15.00
N ALA A 58 7.41 -25.22 15.31
CA ALA A 58 7.60 -26.45 16.06
C ALA A 58 8.42 -27.51 15.30
N LEU A 59 8.42 -27.46 13.95
CA LEU A 59 9.14 -28.40 13.09
C LEU A 59 10.56 -27.91 12.74
N ALA A 60 10.77 -26.60 12.68
CA ALA A 60 12.04 -25.99 12.29
C ALA A 60 13.17 -26.19 13.33
N GLY A 61 12.83 -26.44 14.60
CA GLY A 61 13.80 -26.69 15.66
C GLY A 61 14.71 -25.47 15.90
N GLN A 62 16.01 -25.60 15.61
CA GLN A 62 16.99 -24.50 15.71
C GLN A 62 17.30 -23.85 14.35
N THR A 63 16.74 -24.37 13.26
CA THR A 63 17.02 -23.87 11.91
C THR A 63 16.15 -22.66 11.63
N THR A 64 16.79 -21.50 11.46
CA THR A 64 16.14 -20.26 11.04
C THR A 64 16.39 -20.04 9.55
N VAL A 65 15.32 -19.84 8.79
CA VAL A 65 15.42 -19.40 7.39
C VAL A 65 15.30 -17.88 7.38
N GLU A 66 16.29 -17.19 6.82
CA GLU A 66 16.19 -15.75 6.59
C GLU A 66 15.15 -15.49 5.50
N ALA A 67 14.19 -14.62 5.76
CA ALA A 67 13.18 -14.25 4.78
C ALA A 67 13.82 -13.44 3.66
N GLU A 68 13.89 -13.99 2.45
CA GLU A 68 14.28 -13.23 1.26
C GLU A 68 13.20 -12.20 0.93
N ALA A 69 13.62 -11.03 0.44
CA ALA A 69 12.69 -9.98 0.00
C ALA A 69 11.80 -10.50 -1.14
N PRO A 70 10.49 -10.13 -1.16
CA PRO A 70 9.57 -10.61 -2.18
C PRO A 70 10.06 -10.25 -3.59
N LEU A 71 10.33 -11.27 -4.42
CA LEU A 71 10.70 -11.12 -5.82
C LEU A 71 9.45 -10.73 -6.64
N GLY A 72 9.11 -9.45 -6.66
CA GLY A 72 7.99 -8.98 -7.50
C GLY A 72 7.28 -7.70 -7.08
N SER A 73 7.83 -6.88 -6.18
CA SER A 73 7.24 -5.58 -5.80
C SER A 73 7.29 -4.49 -6.88
N ALA A 74 7.39 -4.87 -8.16
CA ALA A 74 7.12 -3.98 -9.28
C ALA A 74 5.68 -4.23 -9.77
N GLU A 75 4.79 -3.27 -9.52
CA GLU A 75 3.39 -3.20 -10.00
C GLU A 75 2.29 -3.91 -9.17
N VAL A 76 2.49 -4.05 -7.86
CA VAL A 76 1.35 -3.85 -6.95
C VAL A 76 1.68 -2.60 -6.18
N GLU A 77 1.14 -1.46 -6.62
CA GLU A 77 0.84 -0.36 -5.72
C GLU A 77 -0.16 -0.89 -4.69
N ASP A 78 0.32 -1.71 -3.74
CA ASP A 78 -0.15 -1.59 -2.37
C ASP A 78 0.29 -0.17 -2.01
N ILE A 79 -0.63 0.77 -2.24
CA ILE A 79 -0.72 1.99 -1.46
C ILE A 79 -0.69 1.46 -0.04
N GLN A 80 0.50 1.51 0.55
CA GLN A 80 0.69 1.43 1.98
C GLN A 80 -0.37 2.35 2.54
N ALA A 81 -1.29 1.74 3.29
CA ALA A 81 -2.33 2.43 4.00
C ALA A 81 -1.66 3.28 5.09
N ASP A 82 -1.06 4.40 4.68
CA ASP A 82 -1.12 5.60 5.47
C ASP A 82 -2.57 6.07 5.40
N ASP A 83 -3.11 6.41 6.56
CA ASP A 83 -4.53 6.56 6.84
C ASP A 83 -5.32 7.21 5.67
N PRO A 84 -6.35 6.56 5.08
CA PRO A 84 -7.12 7.14 3.97
C PRO A 84 -7.82 8.47 4.35
N ALA A 85 -7.89 8.77 5.64
CA ALA A 85 -8.35 10.05 6.17
C ALA A 85 -7.33 11.19 5.96
N GLU A 86 -6.02 10.92 6.05
CA GLU A 86 -4.97 11.95 5.94
C GLU A 86 -4.74 12.38 4.49
N LEU A 87 -4.85 11.43 3.55
CA LEU A 87 -4.71 11.69 2.11
C LEU A 87 -5.82 12.56 1.52
N MET A 88 -6.98 12.64 2.19
CA MET A 88 -8.09 13.53 1.80
C MET A 88 -8.01 14.92 2.46
N THR A 89 -6.97 15.20 3.25
CA THR A 89 -6.84 16.52 3.88
C THR A 89 -6.63 17.59 2.80
N PRO A 90 -7.35 18.72 2.85
CA PRO A 90 -7.16 19.84 1.94
C PRO A 90 -5.76 20.45 2.08
N ILE A 91 -5.21 20.95 0.97
CA ILE A 91 -3.92 21.69 0.98
C ILE A 91 -4.00 22.97 1.85
N GLU A 92 -5.20 23.50 2.07
CA GLU A 92 -5.43 24.67 2.92
C GLU A 92 -5.08 24.42 4.40
N ASP A 93 -5.19 23.16 4.85
CA ASP A 93 -4.92 22.78 6.25
C ASP A 93 -3.44 22.48 6.50
N LEU A 94 -2.61 22.40 5.46
CA LEU A 94 -1.16 22.12 5.53
C LEU A 94 -0.31 23.30 6.05
N ASN A 95 -0.94 24.43 6.41
CA ASN A 95 -0.26 25.65 6.91
C ASN A 95 0.92 26.11 6.04
N LEU A 96 0.81 25.95 4.72
CA LEU A 96 1.79 26.43 3.74
C LEU A 96 1.72 27.97 3.61
N SER A 97 2.74 28.57 3.00
CA SER A 97 2.67 30.00 2.71
C SER A 97 1.56 30.30 1.71
N ALA A 98 0.91 31.47 1.84
CA ALA A 98 -0.17 31.88 0.95
C ALA A 98 0.22 31.86 -0.54
N ARG A 99 1.50 31.98 -0.87
CA ARG A 99 1.99 31.88 -2.25
C ARG A 99 1.99 30.43 -2.74
N THR A 100 2.43 29.50 -1.90
CA THR A 100 2.49 28.07 -2.19
C THR A 100 1.09 27.47 -2.29
N THR A 101 0.18 27.78 -1.35
CA THR A 101 -1.22 27.34 -1.41
C THR A 101 -1.91 27.85 -2.68
N ASN A 102 -1.75 29.14 -3.01
CA ASN A 102 -2.34 29.68 -4.24
C ASN A 102 -1.73 29.09 -5.51
N ALA A 103 -0.43 28.76 -5.51
CA ALA A 103 0.20 28.10 -6.65
C ALA A 103 -0.37 26.69 -6.85
N LEU A 104 -0.58 25.92 -5.79
CA LEU A 104 -1.17 24.58 -5.84
C LEU A 104 -2.63 24.63 -6.32
N VAL A 105 -3.45 25.49 -5.72
CA VAL A 105 -4.87 25.67 -6.09
C VAL A 105 -5.04 26.14 -7.54
N ASN A 106 -4.15 27.01 -8.05
CA ASN A 106 -4.21 27.47 -9.45
C ASN A 106 -3.77 26.41 -10.47
N ASN A 107 -3.17 25.31 -10.04
CA ASN A 107 -2.80 24.17 -10.89
C ASN A 107 -3.70 22.95 -10.61
N ASP A 108 -4.91 23.17 -10.09
CA ASP A 108 -5.93 22.14 -9.80
C ASP A 108 -5.50 21.10 -8.74
N ILE A 109 -4.58 21.45 -7.84
CA ILE A 109 -4.12 20.59 -6.73
C ILE A 109 -4.83 21.03 -5.46
N HIS A 110 -5.75 20.21 -4.96
CA HIS A 110 -6.61 20.56 -3.82
C HIS A 110 -6.42 19.66 -2.60
N THR A 111 -5.91 18.43 -2.78
CA THR A 111 -5.75 17.44 -1.70
C THR A 111 -4.31 16.95 -1.57
N LEU A 112 -3.94 16.37 -0.42
CA LEU A 112 -2.62 15.71 -0.27
C LEU A 112 -2.43 14.60 -1.29
N LYS A 113 -3.49 13.84 -1.58
CA LYS A 113 -3.43 12.80 -2.61
C LYS A 113 -2.95 13.34 -3.96
N ASP A 114 -3.47 14.49 -4.38
CA ASP A 114 -3.06 15.11 -5.64
C ASP A 114 -1.59 15.56 -5.57
N LEU A 115 -1.14 16.03 -4.41
CA LEU A 115 0.25 16.42 -4.18
C LEU A 115 1.22 15.24 -4.25
N PHE A 116 0.90 14.12 -3.59
CA PHE A 116 1.71 12.89 -3.61
C PHE A 116 1.73 12.20 -4.98
N SER A 117 0.71 12.47 -5.81
CA SER A 117 0.64 11.91 -7.17
C SER A 117 1.63 12.57 -8.15
N LEU A 118 2.19 13.72 -7.78
CA LEU A 118 3.07 14.52 -8.63
C LEU A 118 4.54 14.34 -8.26
N SER A 119 5.38 14.25 -9.28
CA SER A 119 6.82 14.18 -9.11
C SER A 119 7.46 15.55 -8.85
N ASP A 120 8.64 15.51 -8.23
CA ASP A 120 9.54 16.65 -8.00
C ASP A 120 9.84 17.51 -9.25
N ALA A 121 9.77 16.90 -10.43
CA ALA A 121 9.98 17.57 -11.72
C ALA A 121 8.71 18.33 -12.13
N GLU A 122 7.55 17.69 -12.00
CA GLU A 122 6.25 18.28 -12.34
C GLU A 122 5.90 19.46 -11.42
N LEU A 123 6.24 19.37 -10.13
CA LEU A 123 6.07 20.48 -9.17
C LEU A 123 6.90 21.72 -9.56
N ARG A 124 8.06 21.55 -10.19
CA ARG A 124 8.89 22.68 -10.65
C ARG A 124 8.32 23.35 -11.90
N ASP A 125 7.64 22.59 -12.74
CA ASP A 125 7.03 23.08 -13.98
C ASP A 125 5.68 23.79 -13.75
N LEU A 126 5.13 23.70 -12.53
CA LEU A 126 3.89 24.38 -12.16
C LEU A 126 4.03 25.90 -12.28
N LYS A 127 3.00 26.53 -12.86
CA LYS A 127 3.00 27.97 -13.10
C LYS A 127 2.99 28.73 -11.77
N GLY A 128 4.08 29.45 -11.49
CA GLY A 128 4.23 30.26 -10.27
C GLY A 128 4.89 29.54 -9.10
N PHE A 129 5.32 28.28 -9.28
CA PHE A 129 6.18 27.57 -8.33
C PHE A 129 7.60 28.11 -8.40
N GLY A 130 8.12 28.57 -7.27
CA GLY A 130 9.51 29.02 -7.14
C GLY A 130 10.30 28.10 -6.21
N ALA A 131 11.62 28.29 -6.13
CA ALA A 131 12.49 27.49 -5.26
C ALA A 131 12.00 27.41 -3.80
N LYS A 132 11.54 28.54 -3.25
CA LYS A 132 10.99 28.57 -1.88
C LYS A 132 9.70 27.78 -1.69
N ALA A 133 8.83 27.75 -2.70
CA ALA A 133 7.58 27.00 -2.63
C ALA A 133 7.84 25.49 -2.71
N LEU A 134 8.85 25.09 -3.50
CA LEU A 134 9.31 23.72 -3.58
C LEU A 134 9.90 23.25 -2.25
N ASP A 135 10.77 24.07 -1.63
CA ASP A 135 11.38 23.74 -0.34
C ASP A 135 10.31 23.63 0.76
N GLU A 136 9.34 24.56 0.82
CA GLU A 136 8.21 24.50 1.77
C GLU A 136 7.37 23.21 1.61
N VAL A 137 7.08 22.80 0.37
CA VAL A 137 6.31 21.57 0.10
C VAL A 137 7.10 20.33 0.48
N LYS A 138 8.40 20.29 0.18
CA LYS A 138 9.27 19.17 0.53
C LYS A 138 9.44 19.00 2.02
N ASP A 139 9.64 20.11 2.75
CA ASP A 139 9.74 20.08 4.20
C ASP A 139 8.44 19.56 4.83
N LYS A 140 7.28 19.95 4.27
CA LYS A 140 5.97 19.45 4.72
C LYS A 140 5.67 18.01 4.36
N MET A 141 6.04 17.56 3.16
CA MET A 141 5.91 16.14 2.81
C MET A 141 6.82 15.28 3.69
N ALA A 142 8.05 15.73 3.96
CA ALA A 142 8.96 15.02 4.87
C ALA A 142 8.50 15.03 6.34
N GLU A 143 7.73 16.04 6.77
CA GLU A 143 7.10 16.07 8.10
C GLU A 143 5.90 15.12 8.21
N LEU A 144 5.24 14.81 7.09
CA LEU A 144 4.08 13.91 7.02
C LEU A 144 4.47 12.45 6.73
N GLU A 145 5.60 12.23 6.05
CA GLU A 145 6.20 10.90 5.81
C GLU A 145 7.02 10.37 7.01
N LEU A 146 6.99 11.06 8.17
CA LEU A 146 7.75 10.70 9.39
C LEU A 146 6.84 10.45 10.60
#